data_AF-A0A800ET06-F1
#
_entry.id   AF-A0A800ET06-F1
#
_cell.length_a   1.000
_cell.length_b   1.000
_cell.length_c   1.000
_cell.angle_alpha   90.00
_cell.angle_beta   90.00
_cell.angle_gamma   90.00
#
_symmetry.space_group_name_H-M   'P 1'
#
loop_
_entity.id
_entity.type
_entity.pdbx_description
1 polymer ?
#
loop_
_entity_poly.entity_id
_entity_poly.type
_entity_poly.pdbx_seq_one_letter_code
_entity_poly.pdbx_strand_id
1 'polypeptide(L)'
;MRRSRDEADEDALTPAVIRWAALGTIAQVALVTSGHYVDMVFDTWPWPELLVAAFFGSGYVFQIRRSYVDSAWHGGMVGGICSFLGVALAVSLADVAPQGLATLTLTGIGAGAVCGLAVYLAIRLALPHEPDSSH
;
A
#
# COMPACT_ATOMS: atom_id res chain seq x y z
N MET A 1 -25.86 -21.17 12.10
CA MET A 1 -24.61 -21.64 11.46
C MET A 1 -23.49 -20.71 11.88
N ARG A 2 -22.45 -21.21 12.58
CA ARG A 2 -21.23 -20.44 12.82
C ARG A 2 -20.40 -20.52 11.54
N ARG A 3 -20.12 -19.38 10.90
CA ARG A 3 -19.12 -19.30 9.83
C ARG A 3 -17.76 -19.72 10.37
N SER A 4 -16.96 -20.36 9.53
CA SER A 4 -15.55 -20.62 9.87
C SER A 4 -14.80 -19.29 9.97
N ARG A 5 -13.71 -19.25 10.74
CA ARG A 5 -12.89 -18.04 10.89
C ARG A 5 -12.28 -17.60 9.55
N ASP A 6 -11.95 -18.56 8.70
CA ASP A 6 -11.38 -18.33 7.37
C ASP A 6 -12.39 -17.66 6.41
N GLU A 7 -13.66 -18.09 6.43
CA GLU A 7 -14.74 -17.46 5.63
C GLU A 7 -14.99 -16.01 6.05
N ALA A 8 -14.89 -15.72 7.35
CA ALA A 8 -15.07 -14.35 7.86
C ALA A 8 -13.90 -13.43 7.48
N ASP A 9 -12.67 -13.94 7.45
CA ASP A 9 -11.48 -13.18 7.07
C ASP A 9 -11.43 -12.90 5.56
N GLU A 10 -11.88 -13.84 4.71
CA GLU A 10 -11.99 -13.63 3.26
C GLU A 10 -13.04 -12.57 2.88
N ASP A 11 -14.21 -12.61 3.53
CA ASP A 11 -15.26 -11.61 3.33
C ASP A 11 -14.79 -10.18 3.72
N ALA A 12 -13.89 -10.06 4.69
CA ALA A 12 -13.34 -8.79 5.16
C ALA A 12 -12.17 -8.27 4.29
N LEU A 13 -11.52 -9.15 3.52
CA LEU A 13 -10.29 -8.85 2.78
C LEU A 13 -10.51 -7.91 1.59
N THR A 14 -11.48 -8.24 0.75
CA THR A 14 -11.80 -7.42 -0.43
C THR A 14 -12.21 -5.99 -0.05
N PRO A 15 -13.13 -5.77 0.91
CA PRO A 15 -13.47 -4.42 1.37
C PRO A 15 -12.27 -3.65 1.94
N ALA A 16 -11.37 -4.31 2.67
CA ALA A 16 -10.19 -3.67 3.24
C ALA A 16 -9.22 -3.21 2.14
N VAL A 17 -8.87 -4.08 1.19
CA VAL A 17 -7.99 -3.75 0.06
C VAL A 17 -8.56 -2.60 -0.76
N ILE A 18 -9.85 -2.65 -1.10
CA ILE A 18 -10.52 -1.57 -1.85
C ILE A 18 -10.46 -0.26 -1.08
N ARG A 19 -10.75 -0.28 0.23
CA ARG A 19 -10.72 0.93 1.07
C ARG A 19 -9.34 1.55 1.10
N TRP A 20 -8.29 0.77 1.32
CA TRP A 20 -6.92 1.28 1.38
C TRP A 20 -6.40 1.73 0.03
N ALA A 21 -6.74 1.02 -1.05
CA ALA A 21 -6.45 1.46 -2.42
C ALA A 21 -7.15 2.79 -2.77
N ALA A 22 -8.41 2.96 -2.38
CA ALA A 22 -9.15 4.20 -2.60
C ALA A 22 -8.52 5.37 -1.85
N LEU A 23 -8.21 5.20 -0.56
CA LEU A 23 -7.54 6.25 0.23
C LEU A 23 -6.14 6.58 -0.31
N GLY A 24 -5.36 5.57 -0.68
CA GLY A 24 -4.05 5.77 -1.30
C GLY A 24 -4.13 6.47 -2.65
N THR A 25 -5.15 6.16 -3.46
CA THR A 25 -5.39 6.83 -4.73
C THR A 25 -5.75 8.30 -4.52
N ILE A 26 -6.61 8.62 -3.56
CA ILE A 26 -6.94 10.01 -3.21
C ILE A 26 -5.67 10.76 -2.78
N ALA A 27 -4.83 10.15 -1.95
CA ALA A 27 -3.56 10.74 -1.52
C ALA A 27 -2.60 10.95 -2.70
N GLN A 28 -2.47 9.98 -3.62
CA GLN A 28 -1.65 10.12 -4.82
C GLN A 28 -2.13 11.22 -5.75
N VAL A 29 -3.45 11.30 -5.99
CA VAL A 29 -4.04 12.37 -6.81
C VAL A 29 -3.78 13.73 -6.17
N ALA A 30 -3.97 13.85 -4.85
CA ALA A 30 -3.69 15.10 -4.14
C ALA A 30 -2.20 15.48 -4.20
N LEU A 31 -1.30 14.52 -4.04
CA LEU A 31 0.14 14.70 -4.15
C LEU A 31 0.54 15.19 -5.54
N VAL A 32 0.12 14.48 -6.59
CA VAL A 32 0.43 14.82 -7.99
C VAL A 32 -0.14 16.18 -8.37
N THR A 33 -1.41 16.42 -8.02
CA THR A 33 -2.05 17.72 -8.28
C THR A 33 -1.33 18.85 -7.54
N SER A 34 -0.92 18.64 -6.29
CA SER A 34 -0.17 19.65 -5.54
C SER A 34 1.20 19.89 -6.17
N GLY A 35 1.90 18.83 -6.59
CA GLY A 35 3.22 18.94 -7.19
C GLY A 35 3.24 19.58 -8.56
N HIS A 36 2.15 19.47 -9.32
CA HIS A 36 1.98 20.21 -10.56
C HIS A 36 1.97 21.74 -10.36
N TYR A 37 1.45 22.22 -9.22
CA TYR A 37 1.39 23.65 -8.90
C TYR A 37 2.51 24.14 -7.97
N VAL A 38 3.29 23.22 -7.38
CA VAL A 38 4.31 23.53 -6.37
C VAL A 38 5.61 22.81 -6.72
N ASP A 39 6.57 23.57 -7.26
CA ASP A 39 7.86 23.08 -7.77
C ASP A 39 8.60 22.15 -6.78
N MET A 40 8.54 22.44 -5.48
CA MET A 40 9.23 21.66 -4.44
C MET A 40 8.81 20.17 -4.41
N VAL A 41 7.55 19.86 -4.70
CA VAL A 41 7.07 18.47 -4.68
C VAL A 41 7.49 17.73 -5.94
N PHE A 42 7.60 18.44 -7.07
CA PHE A 42 8.13 17.89 -8.32
C PHE A 42 9.63 17.57 -8.21
N ASP A 43 10.41 18.48 -7.63
CA ASP A 43 11.87 18.32 -7.47
C ASP A 43 12.26 17.13 -6.58
N THR A 44 11.34 16.64 -5.74
CA THR A 44 11.56 15.50 -4.84
C THR A 44 11.03 14.18 -5.39
N TRP A 45 10.48 14.18 -6.61
CA TRP A 45 10.00 12.97 -7.27
C TRP A 45 11.15 11.95 -7.49
N PRO A 46 10.95 10.64 -7.25
CA PRO A 46 9.70 9.94 -6.91
C PRO A 46 9.49 9.65 -5.41
N TRP A 47 10.22 10.31 -4.51
CA TRP A 47 10.19 9.93 -3.08
C TRP A 47 8.81 10.07 -2.42
N PRO A 48 8.05 11.17 -2.59
CA PRO A 48 6.73 11.29 -2.00
C PRO A 48 5.74 10.23 -2.53
N GLU A 49 5.84 9.88 -3.81
CA GLU A 49 5.04 8.84 -4.47
C GLU A 49 5.26 7.48 -3.78
N LEU A 50 6.53 7.09 -3.61
CA LEU A 50 6.89 5.83 -2.94
C LEU A 50 6.44 5.79 -1.48
N LEU A 51 6.51 6.91 -0.77
CA LEU A 51 6.07 7.01 0.62
C LEU A 51 4.55 6.80 0.74
N VAL A 52 3.77 7.39 -0.17
CA VAL A 52 2.31 7.18 -0.21
C VAL A 52 2.00 5.72 -0.53
N ALA A 53 2.64 5.15 -1.56
CA ALA A 53 2.46 3.75 -1.93
C ALA A 53 2.80 2.78 -0.78
N ALA A 54 3.92 3.00 -0.12
CA ALA A 54 4.35 2.23 1.05
C ALA A 54 3.37 2.34 2.23
N PHE A 55 2.96 3.57 2.57
CA PHE A 55 2.08 3.82 3.71
C PHE A 55 0.70 3.16 3.50
N PHE A 56 0.02 3.47 2.39
CA PHE A 56 -1.30 2.89 2.13
C PHE A 56 -1.23 1.39 1.80
N GLY A 57 -0.15 0.92 1.17
CA GLY A 57 0.13 -0.50 0.99
C GLY A 57 0.22 -1.27 2.31
N SER A 58 0.77 -0.66 3.35
CA SER A 58 0.83 -1.28 4.68
C SER A 58 -0.48 -1.21 5.48
N GLY A 59 -1.42 -0.34 5.09
CA GLY A 59 -2.62 -0.04 5.87
C GLY A 59 -3.53 -1.24 6.15
N TYR A 60 -3.71 -2.13 5.16
CA TYR A 60 -4.55 -3.32 5.33
C TYR A 60 -3.97 -4.31 6.36
N VAL A 61 -2.64 -4.34 6.52
CA VAL A 61 -1.95 -5.26 7.43
C VAL A 61 -2.38 -5.03 8.87
N PHE A 62 -2.65 -3.78 9.25
CA PHE A 62 -3.14 -3.46 10.60
C PHE A 62 -4.52 -4.05 10.92
N GLN A 63 -5.35 -4.31 9.89
CA GLN A 63 -6.72 -4.81 10.02
C GLN A 63 -6.79 -6.34 10.02
N ILE A 64 -6.12 -7.02 9.08
CA ILE A 64 -6.34 -8.46 8.84
C ILE A 64 -5.25 -9.34 9.46
N ARG A 65 -3.98 -8.91 9.45
CA ARG A 65 -2.83 -9.60 10.09
C ARG A 65 -2.73 -11.12 9.80
N ARG A 66 -3.17 -11.59 8.63
CA ARG A 66 -3.32 -13.03 8.33
C ARG A 66 -1.99 -13.77 8.19
N SER A 67 -1.11 -13.30 7.30
CA SER A 67 0.21 -13.91 7.08
C SER A 67 1.20 -12.93 6.42
N TYR A 68 2.48 -13.29 6.39
CA TYR A 68 3.52 -12.48 5.74
C TYR A 68 3.36 -12.42 4.21
N VAL A 69 2.96 -13.53 3.57
CA VAL A 69 2.72 -13.59 2.11
C VAL A 69 1.52 -12.73 1.76
N ASP A 70 0.43 -12.89 2.50
CA ASP A 70 -0.78 -12.10 2.35
C ASP A 70 -0.48 -10.60 2.49
N SER A 71 0.36 -10.26 3.47
CA SER A 71 0.77 -8.89 3.75
C SER A 71 1.55 -8.25 2.61
N ALA A 72 2.51 -8.98 2.05
CA ALA A 72 3.30 -8.52 0.91
C ALA A 72 2.46 -8.43 -0.37
N TRP A 73 1.61 -9.44 -0.62
CA TRP A 73 0.80 -9.51 -1.82
C TRP A 73 -0.22 -8.36 -1.89
N HIS A 74 -1.04 -8.20 -0.85
CA HIS A 74 -2.04 -7.15 -0.82
C HIS A 74 -1.43 -5.76 -0.65
N GLY A 75 -0.32 -5.64 0.07
CA GLY A 75 0.43 -4.39 0.14
C GLY A 75 0.96 -3.96 -1.23
N GLY A 76 1.49 -4.90 -2.02
CA GLY A 76 1.90 -4.66 -3.40
C GLY A 76 0.74 -4.29 -4.33
N MET A 77 -0.41 -4.96 -4.19
CA MET A 77 -1.61 -4.62 -4.97
C MET A 77 -2.11 -3.21 -4.66
N VAL A 78 -2.25 -2.85 -3.38
CA VAL A 78 -2.70 -1.51 -2.97
C VAL A 78 -1.71 -0.45 -3.45
N GLY A 79 -0.41 -0.65 -3.20
CA GLY A 79 0.66 0.24 -3.65
C GLY A 79 0.64 0.43 -5.17
N GLY A 80 0.51 -0.66 -5.92
CA GLY A 80 0.43 -0.63 -7.38
C GLY A 80 -0.79 0.10 -7.93
N ILE A 81 -1.98 -0.14 -7.37
CA ILE A 81 -3.21 0.53 -7.82
C ILE A 81 -3.09 2.04 -7.62
N CYS A 82 -2.66 2.50 -6.43
CA CYS A 82 -2.55 3.93 -6.19
C CYS A 82 -1.42 4.57 -7.00
N SER A 83 -0.25 3.93 -7.09
CA SER A 83 0.87 4.45 -7.88
C SER A 83 0.53 4.52 -9.37
N PHE A 84 -0.12 3.50 -9.93
CA PHE A 84 -0.54 3.53 -11.34
C PHE A 84 -1.43 4.73 -11.64
N LEU A 85 -2.47 4.96 -10.82
CA LEU A 85 -3.41 6.06 -11.04
C LEU A 85 -2.76 7.43 -10.82
N GLY A 86 -1.91 7.57 -9.80
CA GLY A 86 -1.15 8.80 -9.57
C GLY A 86 -0.18 9.11 -10.71
N VAL A 87 0.63 8.14 -11.12
CA VAL A 87 1.61 8.33 -12.20
C VAL A 87 0.90 8.54 -13.54
N ALA A 88 -0.20 7.85 -13.82
CA ALA A 88 -1.00 8.09 -15.01
C ALA A 88 -1.52 9.54 -15.07
N LEU A 89 -1.96 10.09 -13.93
CA LEU A 89 -2.35 11.49 -13.83
C LEU A 89 -1.14 12.41 -14.09
N ALA A 90 0.01 12.15 -13.46
CA ALA A 90 1.23 12.95 -13.67
C ALA A 90 1.70 12.94 -15.13
N VAL A 91 1.60 11.79 -15.82
CA VAL A 91 1.87 11.68 -17.26
C VAL A 91 0.86 12.51 -18.07
N SER A 92 -0.42 12.48 -17.70
CA SER A 92 -1.46 13.26 -18.40
C SER A 92 -1.30 14.77 -18.24
N LEU A 93 -0.72 15.21 -17.12
CA LEU A 93 -0.35 16.60 -16.85
C LEU A 93 0.99 17.00 -17.47
N ALA A 94 1.68 16.06 -18.14
CA ALA A 94 3.02 16.21 -18.72
C ALA A 94 4.15 16.43 -17.70
N ASP A 95 3.90 16.15 -16.42
CA ASP A 95 4.90 16.23 -15.35
C ASP A 95 5.91 15.07 -15.45
N VAL A 96 5.45 13.89 -15.88
CA VAL A 96 6.28 12.67 -16.00
C VAL A 96 6.25 12.15 -17.42
N ALA A 97 7.41 11.72 -17.92
CA ALA A 97 7.51 11.09 -19.24
C ALA A 97 6.72 9.76 -19.28
N PRO A 98 6.03 9.40 -20.39
CA PRO A 98 5.20 8.20 -20.45
C PRO A 98 5.92 6.88 -20.11
N GLN A 99 7.24 6.82 -20.36
CA GLN A 99 8.07 5.67 -19.99
C GLN A 99 8.14 5.45 -18.48
N GLY A 100 7.99 6.53 -17.70
CA GLY A 100 7.94 6.49 -16.23
C GLY A 100 6.72 5.77 -15.68
N LEU A 101 5.65 5.62 -16.46
CA LEU A 101 4.41 4.95 -16.01
C LEU A 101 4.68 3.53 -15.51
N ALA A 102 5.38 2.72 -16.31
CA ALA A 102 5.68 1.34 -15.95
C ALA A 102 6.67 1.28 -14.78
N THR A 103 7.77 2.03 -14.84
CA THR A 103 8.82 1.99 -13.82
C THR A 103 8.31 2.43 -12.46
N LEU A 104 7.60 3.56 -12.39
CA LEU A 104 7.10 4.11 -11.12
C LEU A 104 5.98 3.27 -10.53
N THR A 105 5.12 2.69 -11.37
CA THR A 105 4.09 1.74 -10.91
C THR A 105 4.75 0.49 -10.30
N LEU A 106 5.77 -0.07 -10.96
CA LEU A 106 6.48 -1.25 -10.46
C LEU A 106 7.23 -0.95 -9.16
N THR A 107 7.83 0.25 -9.02
CA THR A 107 8.45 0.65 -7.76
C THR A 107 7.42 0.84 -6.66
N GLY A 108 6.23 1.38 -6.97
CA GLY A 108 5.11 1.48 -6.03
C GLY A 108 4.60 0.11 -5.56
N ILE A 109 4.49 -0.87 -6.46
CA ILE A 109 4.20 -2.27 -6.12
C ILE A 109 5.26 -2.82 -5.16
N GLY A 110 6.54 -2.63 -5.49
CA GLY A 110 7.65 -3.07 -4.66
C GLY A 110 7.63 -2.44 -3.26
N ALA A 111 7.43 -1.13 -3.19
CA ALA A 111 7.36 -0.38 -1.93
C ALA A 111 6.19 -0.87 -1.07
N GLY A 112 4.99 -1.01 -1.65
CA GLY A 112 3.83 -1.53 -0.95
C GLY A 112 4.04 -2.95 -0.42
N ALA A 113 4.64 -3.83 -1.21
CA ALA A 113 4.91 -5.21 -0.80
C ALA A 113 5.94 -5.30 0.32
N VAL A 114 7.05 -4.56 0.20
CA VAL A 114 8.12 -4.55 1.20
C VAL A 114 7.63 -3.93 2.52
N CYS A 115 6.92 -2.80 2.47
CA CYS A 115 6.39 -2.18 3.68
C CYS A 115 5.26 -2.98 4.32
N GLY A 116 4.40 -3.62 3.53
CA GLY A 116 3.39 -4.55 4.04
C GLY A 116 4.03 -5.70 4.82
N LEU A 117 5.07 -6.33 4.26
CA LEU A 117 5.85 -7.35 4.94
C LEU A 117 6.52 -6.83 6.22
N ALA A 118 7.18 -5.67 6.14
CA ALA A 118 7.89 -5.08 7.28
C ALA A 118 6.94 -4.77 8.45
N VAL A 119 5.77 -4.21 8.16
CA VAL A 119 4.74 -3.92 9.19
C VAL A 119 4.22 -5.21 9.81
N TYR A 120 3.97 -6.26 9.01
CA TYR A 120 3.56 -7.56 9.55
C TYR A 120 4.61 -8.11 10.54
N LEU A 121 5.88 -8.09 10.15
CA LEU A 121 6.97 -8.56 11.01
C LEU A 121 7.08 -7.72 12.29
N ALA A 122 6.98 -6.39 12.18
CA ALA A 122 7.01 -5.49 13.33
C ALA A 122 5.85 -5.77 14.31
N ILE A 123 4.63 -5.98 13.81
CA ILE A 123 3.47 -6.35 14.64
C ILE A 123 3.71 -7.69 15.34
N ARG A 124 4.24 -8.70 14.63
CA ARG A 124 4.48 -10.03 15.20
C ARG A 124 5.56 -10.01 16.28
N LEU A 125 6.60 -9.20 16.12
CA LEU A 125 7.67 -9.04 17.11
C LEU A 125 7.24 -8.24 18.34
N ALA A 126 6.28 -7.33 18.19
CA ALA A 126 5.77 -6.50 19.29
C ALA A 126 4.75 -7.22 20.18
N LEU A 127 4.15 -8.33 19.73
CA LEU A 127 3.22 -9.10 20.54
C LEU A 127 4.00 -9.97 21.55
N PRO A 128 3.68 -9.89 22.87
CA PRO A 128 4.35 -10.72 23.86
C PRO A 128 4.13 -12.20 23.52
N HIS A 129 5.19 -12.99 23.56
CA HIS A 129 5.07 -14.44 23.55
C HIS A 129 4.37 -14.81 24.86
N GLU A 130 3.10 -15.22 24.80
CA GLU A 130 2.50 -15.91 25.95
C GLU A 130 3.37 -17.14 26.22
N PRO A 131 3.95 -17.28 27.43
CA PRO A 131 4.67 -18.49 27.78
C PRO A 131 3.68 -19.65 27.69
N ASP A 132 4.04 -20.68 26.93
CA ASP A 132 3.31 -21.94 26.85
C ASP A 132 3.02 -22.44 28.27
N SER A 133 1.80 -22.22 28.75
CA SER A 133 1.32 -22.82 29.99
C SER A 133 0.91 -24.25 29.68
N SER A 134 1.92 -25.10 29.44
CA SER A 134 1.77 -26.55 29.41
C SER A 134 2.60 -27.15 30.55
N HIS A 135 1.99 -27.14 31.73
CA HIS A 135 2.31 -28.03 32.85
C HIS A 135 1.19 -29.07 32.97
#